data_AF-A0A645EPW3-F1
#
_entry.id   AF-A0A645EPW3-F1
#
_cell.length_a   1.000
_cell.length_b   1.000
_cell.length_c   1.000
_cell.angle_alpha   90.00
_cell.angle_beta   90.00
_cell.angle_gamma   90.00
#
_symmetry.space_group_name_H-M   'P 1'
#
loop_
_entity.id
_entity.type
_entity.pdbx_description
1 polymer ?
#
loop_
_entity_poly.entity_id
_entity_poly.type
_entity_poly.pdbx_seq_one_letter_code
_entity_poly.pdbx_strand_id
1 'polypeptide(L)'
;MGPGRWGSSNPKLGTPVRYNEICNCGCLIEVGITEKNYTPELSYGTHFFLDLDNDGILYLPVFSGFKDNIFNHEWFNTAPYEQKRHPAVRFYTGDFSVFLDGDKEKGVIIVNE
;
A
#
# COMPACT_ATOMS: atom_id res chain seq x y z
N MET A 1 1.76 0.62 4.39
CA MET A 1 1.31 1.58 3.35
C MET A 1 2.47 2.50 2.96
N GLY A 2 2.58 2.87 1.68
CA GLY A 2 3.63 3.79 1.23
C GLY A 2 3.63 4.01 -0.29
N PRO A 3 4.38 5.00 -0.80
CA PRO A 3 4.23 5.47 -2.18
C PRO A 3 4.98 4.62 -3.22
N GLY A 4 4.48 4.65 -4.45
CA GLY A 4 5.17 4.17 -5.64
C GLY A 4 5.46 2.67 -5.67
N ARG A 5 6.45 2.27 -6.47
CA ARG A 5 6.81 0.88 -6.74
C ARG A 5 7.66 0.26 -5.63
N TRP A 6 7.11 -0.66 -4.83
CA TRP A 6 7.86 -1.30 -3.76
C TRP A 6 8.88 -2.30 -4.30
N GLY A 7 10.05 -2.38 -3.69
CA GLY A 7 11.17 -3.22 -4.15
C GLY A 7 12.03 -2.57 -5.26
N SER A 8 11.76 -1.31 -5.62
CA SER A 8 12.55 -0.60 -6.62
C SER A 8 13.96 -0.30 -6.12
N SER A 9 15.00 -0.56 -6.93
CA SER A 9 16.37 -0.12 -6.64
C SER A 9 16.57 1.39 -6.84
N ASN A 10 15.63 2.07 -7.51
CA ASN A 10 15.66 3.51 -7.75
C ASN A 10 14.63 4.23 -6.85
N PRO A 11 15.08 4.99 -5.82
CA PRO A 11 14.19 5.71 -4.91
C PRO A 11 13.37 6.83 -5.57
N LYS A 12 13.78 7.31 -6.77
CA LYS A 12 13.01 8.31 -7.52
C LYS A 12 11.79 7.71 -8.21
N LEU A 13 11.78 6.40 -8.43
CA LEU A 13 10.73 5.68 -9.16
C LEU A 13 9.89 4.78 -8.23
N GLY A 14 10.24 4.67 -6.95
CA GLY A 14 9.54 3.80 -6.02
C GLY A 14 10.18 3.72 -4.65
N THR A 15 9.70 2.77 -3.84
CA THR A 15 10.11 2.57 -2.46
C THR A 15 11.13 1.42 -2.36
N PRO A 16 12.42 1.70 -2.09
CA PRO A 16 13.47 0.68 -1.96
C PRO A 16 13.36 -0.04 -0.61
N VAL A 17 12.53 -1.08 -0.57
CA VAL A 17 12.35 -1.96 0.59
C VAL A 17 12.63 -3.40 0.20
N ARG A 18 13.16 -4.16 1.15
CA ARG A 18 13.27 -5.62 1.06
C ARG A 18 12.04 -6.27 1.69
N TYR A 19 11.73 -7.50 1.26
CA TYR A 19 10.55 -8.22 1.74
C TYR A 19 10.52 -8.36 3.27
N ASN A 20 11.67 -8.67 3.89
CA ASN A 20 11.77 -8.81 5.35
C ASN A 20 11.52 -7.52 6.15
N GLU A 21 11.39 -6.36 5.48
CA GLU A 21 11.05 -5.08 6.11
C GLU A 21 9.55 -4.82 6.11
N ILE A 22 8.79 -5.54 5.27
CA ILE A 22 7.38 -5.31 4.97
C ILE A 22 6.51 -6.57 5.22
N CYS A 23 7.14 -7.72 5.45
CA CYS A 23 6.48 -8.95 5.83
C CYS A 23 5.80 -8.83 7.21
N ASN A 24 4.95 -9.81 7.54
CA ASN A 24 4.21 -9.86 8.81
C ASN A 24 3.19 -8.70 8.98
N CYS A 25 2.50 -8.34 7.88
CA CYS A 25 1.35 -7.45 7.89
C CYS A 25 0.15 -8.15 7.23
N GLY A 26 -1.08 -7.75 7.58
CA GLY A 26 -2.27 -8.35 6.96
C GLY A 26 -2.59 -7.79 5.57
N CYS A 27 -2.13 -6.56 5.28
CA CYS A 27 -2.36 -5.90 4.00
C CYS A 27 -1.24 -4.91 3.67
N LEU A 28 -0.77 -4.95 2.44
CA LEU A 28 0.20 -4.04 1.85
C LEU A 28 -0.50 -3.09 0.90
N ILE A 29 -0.37 -1.78 1.16
CA ILE A 29 -1.00 -0.73 0.34
C ILE A 29 0.09 0.06 -0.39
N GLU A 30 0.10 -0.02 -1.71
CA GLU A 30 0.92 0.81 -2.59
C GLU A 30 0.12 2.04 -3.02
N VAL A 31 0.63 3.25 -2.74
CA VAL A 31 -0.07 4.49 -3.06
C VAL A 31 0.54 5.14 -4.29
N GLY A 32 -0.23 5.21 -5.37
CA GLY A 32 0.08 6.01 -6.55
C GLY A 32 -0.39 7.44 -6.33
N ILE A 33 0.53 8.40 -6.29
CA ILE A 33 0.19 9.82 -6.16
C ILE A 33 0.14 10.41 -7.56
N THR A 34 -1.04 10.83 -7.99
CA THR A 34 -1.25 11.44 -9.31
C THR A 34 -1.08 12.96 -9.19
N GLU A 35 0.16 13.46 -9.28
CA GLU A 35 0.43 14.91 -9.30
C GLU A 35 1.06 15.31 -10.65
N LYS A 36 0.50 16.36 -11.28
CA LYS A 36 1.08 17.04 -12.46
C LYS A 36 1.52 16.10 -13.61
N ASN A 37 0.61 15.25 -14.10
CA ASN A 37 0.83 14.34 -15.24
C ASN A 37 1.90 13.24 -15.03
N TYR A 38 2.35 13.02 -13.80
CA TYR A 38 3.22 11.89 -13.47
C TYR A 38 2.46 10.91 -12.59
N THR A 39 2.14 9.74 -13.15
CA THR A 39 1.57 8.63 -12.41
C THR A 39 2.69 7.63 -12.15
N PRO A 40 3.18 7.48 -10.91
CA PRO A 40 4.16 6.45 -10.62
C PRO A 40 3.59 5.07 -10.95
N GLU A 41 4.35 4.26 -11.68
CA GLU A 41 4.00 2.86 -11.93
C GLU A 41 4.02 2.11 -10.60
N LEU A 42 2.87 1.55 -10.20
CA LEU A 42 2.79 0.65 -9.06
C LEU A 42 3.34 -0.72 -9.45
N SER A 43 3.85 -1.47 -8.47
CA SER A 43 4.32 -2.83 -8.75
C SER A 43 3.17 -3.81 -8.80
N TYR A 44 2.01 -3.46 -8.22
CA TYR A 44 0.89 -4.37 -8.02
C TYR A 44 1.32 -5.62 -7.25
N GLY A 45 2.32 -5.48 -6.36
CA GLY A 45 2.91 -6.57 -5.61
C GLY A 45 3.84 -7.51 -6.40
N THR A 46 4.04 -7.31 -7.72
CA THR A 46 4.77 -8.26 -8.58
C THR A 46 6.20 -8.56 -8.13
N HIS A 47 6.90 -7.59 -7.52
CA HIS A 47 8.25 -7.83 -7.00
C HIS A 47 8.32 -8.83 -5.85
N PHE A 48 7.22 -9.05 -5.15
CA PHE A 48 7.13 -9.90 -3.96
C PHE A 48 5.96 -10.88 -4.06
N PHE A 49 5.41 -11.12 -5.26
CA PHE A 49 4.11 -11.77 -5.40
C PHE A 49 4.07 -13.16 -4.76
N LEU A 50 5.10 -13.99 -5.02
CA LEU A 50 5.19 -15.33 -4.45
C LEU A 50 5.33 -15.30 -2.93
N ASP A 51 6.06 -14.33 -2.39
CA ASP A 51 6.23 -14.20 -0.94
C ASP A 51 4.93 -13.72 -0.27
N LEU A 52 4.25 -12.74 -0.86
CA LEU A 52 2.98 -12.21 -0.38
C LEU A 52 1.86 -13.27 -0.42
N ASP A 53 1.77 -14.04 -1.50
CA ASP A 53 0.83 -15.15 -1.65
C ASP A 53 1.10 -16.24 -0.62
N ASN A 54 2.37 -16.64 -0.47
CA ASN A 54 2.77 -17.64 0.51
C ASN A 54 2.47 -17.23 1.96
N ASP A 55 2.66 -15.95 2.29
CA ASP A 55 2.45 -15.43 3.65
C ASP A 55 1.01 -14.96 3.90
N GLY A 56 0.12 -15.08 2.90
CA GLY A 56 -1.29 -14.66 3.00
C GLY A 56 -1.45 -13.14 3.18
N ILE A 57 -0.52 -12.35 2.66
CA ILE A 57 -0.53 -10.89 2.75
C ILE A 57 -1.31 -10.33 1.57
N LEU A 58 -2.44 -9.68 1.86
CA LEU A 58 -3.21 -9.00 0.83
C LEU A 58 -2.43 -7.81 0.27
N TYR A 59 -2.54 -7.56 -1.03
CA TYR A 59 -1.93 -6.39 -1.66
C TYR A 59 -3.02 -5.52 -2.30
N LEU A 60 -2.91 -4.21 -2.12
CA LEU A 60 -3.89 -3.25 -2.60
C LEU A 60 -3.18 -2.03 -3.23
N PRO A 61 -3.14 -1.94 -4.57
CA PRO A 61 -2.71 -0.74 -5.27
C PRO A 61 -3.81 0.32 -5.20
N VAL A 62 -3.47 1.54 -4.78
CA VAL A 62 -4.43 2.65 -4.63
C VAL A 62 -3.90 3.91 -5.29
N PHE A 63 -4.62 4.43 -6.27
CA PHE A 63 -4.31 5.73 -6.87
C PHE A 63 -5.02 6.85 -6.10
N SER A 64 -4.25 7.64 -5.38
CA SER A 64 -4.71 8.86 -4.73
C SER A 64 -5.11 9.88 -5.80
N GLY A 65 -6.33 10.40 -5.71
CA GLY A 65 -6.89 11.39 -6.65
C GLY A 65 -7.63 10.78 -7.85
N PHE A 66 -7.74 9.46 -7.94
CA PHE A 66 -8.62 8.84 -8.94
C PHE A 66 -10.09 9.04 -8.54
N LYS A 67 -10.94 9.42 -9.49
CA LYS A 67 -12.29 9.96 -9.25
C LYS A 67 -13.19 9.05 -8.41
N ASP A 68 -13.05 7.74 -8.55
CA ASP A 68 -13.92 6.75 -7.90
C ASP A 68 -13.27 6.10 -6.66
N ASN A 69 -12.04 6.49 -6.32
CA ASN A 69 -11.36 5.99 -5.13
C ASN A 69 -11.72 6.85 -3.92
N ILE A 70 -12.37 6.22 -2.93
CA ILE A 70 -12.56 6.83 -1.62
C ILE A 70 -11.25 6.64 -0.84
N PHE A 71 -10.54 7.74 -0.62
CA PHE A 71 -9.30 7.75 0.14
C PHE A 71 -9.40 8.70 1.33
N ASN A 72 -9.50 8.15 2.53
CA ASN A 72 -9.63 8.94 3.76
C ASN A 72 -8.28 9.56 4.17
N HIS A 73 -7.90 10.63 3.48
CA HIS A 73 -6.65 11.36 3.75
C HIS A 73 -6.53 11.83 5.19
N GLU A 74 -7.64 12.27 5.80
CA GLU A 74 -7.66 12.77 7.17
C GLU A 74 -7.28 11.66 8.16
N TRP A 75 -7.87 10.48 8.02
CA TRP A 75 -7.54 9.33 8.86
C TRP A 75 -6.07 8.94 8.71
N PHE A 76 -5.55 8.80 7.47
CA PHE A 76 -4.15 8.41 7.26
C PHE A 76 -3.13 9.43 7.79
N ASN A 77 -3.50 10.71 7.90
CA ASN A 77 -2.63 11.77 8.39
C ASN A 77 -2.70 11.96 9.92
N THR A 78 -3.78 11.51 10.56
CA THR A 78 -4.01 11.69 12.01
C THR A 78 -3.86 10.40 12.80
N ALA A 79 -4.14 9.24 12.19
CA ALA A 79 -4.02 7.94 12.84
C ALA A 79 -2.57 7.65 13.24
N PRO A 80 -2.34 7.05 14.42
CA PRO A 80 -1.02 6.63 14.84
C PRO A 80 -0.48 5.56 13.89
N TYR A 81 0.77 5.70 13.51
CA TYR A 81 1.50 4.69 12.74
C TYR A 81 2.91 4.52 13.29
N GLU A 82 3.46 3.34 13.11
CA GLU A 82 4.87 3.07 13.35
C GLU A 82 5.66 3.33 12.06
N GLN A 83 6.78 4.01 12.19
CA GLN A 83 7.77 4.16 11.14
C GLN A 83 8.96 3.26 11.47
N LYS A 84 9.17 2.23 10.66
CA LYS A 84 10.25 1.25 10.84
C LYS A 84 11.49 1.68 10.04
N ARG A 85 11.96 0.83 9.12
CA ARG A 85 13.23 1.00 8.43
C ARG A 85 13.21 2.04 7.31
N HIS A 86 12.08 2.17 6.60
CA HIS A 86 11.97 3.07 5.45
C HIS A 86 11.06 4.26 5.77
N PRO A 87 11.51 5.52 5.57
CA PRO A 87 10.77 6.70 6.03
C PRO A 87 9.47 6.97 5.26
N ALA A 88 9.37 6.47 4.02
CA ALA A 88 8.14 6.58 3.23
C ALA A 88 7.10 5.50 3.57
N VAL A 89 7.43 4.54 4.45
CA VAL A 89 6.52 3.43 4.79
C VAL A 89 5.92 3.67 6.17
N ARG A 90 4.58 3.65 6.21
CA ARG A 90 3.78 3.76 7.43
C ARG A 90 3.15 2.40 7.75
N PHE A 91 3.32 1.94 9.00
CA PHE A 91 2.69 0.74 9.53
C PHE A 91 1.54 1.13 10.45
N TYR A 92 0.32 0.85 10.02
CA TYR A 92 -0.88 1.05 10.83
C TYR A 92 -1.23 -0.27 11.52
N THR A 93 -1.55 -0.20 12.81
CA THR A 93 -1.96 -1.35 13.63
C THR A 93 -3.32 -1.06 14.25
N GLY A 94 -4.12 -2.10 14.41
CA GLY A 94 -5.52 -1.97 14.81
C GLY A 94 -6.33 -3.16 14.29
N ASP A 95 -7.63 -3.12 14.54
CA ASP A 95 -8.57 -4.08 13.99
C ASP A 95 -9.09 -3.55 12.64
N PHE A 96 -8.82 -4.30 11.58
CA PHE A 96 -9.19 -3.91 10.22
C PHE A 96 -9.88 -5.06 9.51
N SER A 97 -10.99 -4.76 8.86
CA SER A 97 -11.61 -5.65 7.87
C SER A 97 -11.10 -5.27 6.49
N VAL A 98 -10.55 -6.24 5.75
CA VAL A 98 -10.05 -6.04 4.39
C VAL A 98 -10.83 -6.95 3.44
N PHE A 99 -11.42 -6.34 2.41
CA PHE A 99 -12.19 -7.04 1.38
C PHE A 99 -11.60 -6.74 0.00
N LEU A 100 -11.49 -7.76 -0.83
CA LEU A 100 -11.05 -7.64 -2.23
C LEU A 100 -12.05 -8.35 -3.15
N ASP A 101 -12.43 -7.68 -4.23
CA ASP A 101 -13.21 -8.20 -5.35
C ASP A 101 -12.37 -8.02 -6.62
N GLY A 102 -11.72 -9.10 -7.05
CA GLY A 102 -10.84 -9.11 -8.22
C GLY A 102 -11.59 -8.96 -9.55
N ASP A 103 -12.85 -9.38 -9.62
CA ASP A 103 -13.66 -9.28 -10.83
C ASP A 103 -14.11 -7.83 -11.08
N LYS A 104 -14.39 -7.08 -10.01
CA LYS A 104 -14.78 -5.67 -10.08
C LYS A 104 -13.62 -4.70 -9.86
N GLU A 105 -12.41 -5.20 -9.63
CA GLU A 105 -11.22 -4.41 -9.29
C GLU A 105 -11.46 -3.47 -8.08
N LYS A 106 -12.15 -3.97 -7.05
CA LYS A 106 -12.47 -3.19 -5.84
C LYS A 106 -11.78 -3.76 -4.61
N GLY A 107 -11.13 -2.89 -3.85
CA GLY A 107 -10.66 -3.19 -2.51
C GLY A 107 -11.23 -2.22 -1.50
N VAL A 108 -11.57 -2.73 -0.32
CA VAL A 108 -12.10 -1.93 0.79
C VAL A 108 -11.35 -2.30 2.05
N ILE A 109 -10.91 -1.28 2.78
CA ILE A 109 -10.30 -1.42 4.11
C ILE A 109 -11.16 -0.61 5.07
N ILE A 110 -11.62 -1.26 6.12
CA ILE A 110 -12.49 -0.68 7.15
C ILE A 110 -11.78 -0.83 8.49
N VAL A 111 -11.75 0.23 9.28
CA VAL A 111 -11.33 0.15 10.68
C VAL A 111 -12.52 -0.37 11.49
N ASN A 112 -12.34 -1.47 12.21
CA ASN A 112 -13.36 -2.01 13.09
C ASN A 112 -13.22 -1.27 14.44
N GLU A 113 -14.30 -0.62 14.89
CA GLU A 113 -14.40 -0.01 16.23
C GLU A 113 -14.90 -1.02 17.26
#